data_AF-A0A2E4J1T7-F1
#
_entry.id   AF-A0A2E4J1T7-F1
#
_cell.length_a   1.000
_cell.length_b   1.000
_cell.length_c   1.000
_cell.angle_alpha   90.00
_cell.angle_beta   90.00
_cell.angle_gamma   90.00
#
_symmetry.space_group_name_H-M   'P 1'
#
loop_
_entity.id
_entity.type
_entity.pdbx_description
1 polymer ?
#
loop_
_entity_poly.entity_id
_entity_poly.type
_entity_poly.pdbx_seq_one_letter_code
_entity_poly.pdbx_strand_id
1 'polypeptide(L)'
;MSVEHRRPTFKGRSEPFERFTSGDVSGDVESGPHAPPSSSETSSDDDDEDGSGDRDDDDDPAFFVVGFKVCLDENDHWMNRLATWGTGRAVFDDRIEFSGQISHAEILVRDDDDHHARGSGEWIRYSILKRKGVVGRDAVTGKRTIRWMPASVHGISTSLNAVNNYRFYKINTTRGNARRARVFLENERTKESGFNFWGYLLNFVLPVKIGTNHVRDAKTRGKNKWFCTELVVCAMQAAMIDATLPLRACAISPNDLHAFIEKTGVGRHVLSTTFLS
;
A
#
# COMPACT_ATOMS: atom_id res chain seq x y z
N MET A 1 -1.95 14.65 42.27
CA MET A 1 -3.33 14.60 41.77
C MET A 1 -3.36 13.57 40.66
N SER A 2 -3.91 12.37 40.92
CA SER A 2 -3.92 11.27 39.96
C SER A 2 -5.12 11.41 39.03
N VAL A 3 -4.88 11.57 37.73
CA VAL A 3 -5.93 11.68 36.72
C VAL A 3 -6.26 10.27 36.24
N GLU A 4 -7.36 9.69 36.73
CA GLU A 4 -7.92 8.45 36.21
C GLU A 4 -8.36 8.62 34.75
N HIS A 5 -7.66 7.97 33.82
CA HIS A 5 -8.12 7.83 32.44
C HIS A 5 -9.21 6.75 32.35
N ARG A 6 -10.48 7.17 32.38
CA ARG A 6 -11.61 6.29 32.07
C ARG A 6 -11.60 5.92 30.59
N ARG A 7 -11.60 4.62 30.30
CA ARG A 7 -11.82 4.09 28.94
C ARG A 7 -13.23 4.47 28.45
N PRO A 8 -13.40 4.94 27.20
CA PRO A 8 -14.72 5.20 26.66
C PRO A 8 -15.47 3.87 26.43
N THR A 9 -16.67 3.76 26.99
CA THR A 9 -17.61 2.67 26.74
C THR A 9 -18.25 2.84 25.36
N PHE A 10 -17.97 1.91 24.45
CA PHE A 10 -18.55 1.90 23.11
C PHE A 10 -20.02 1.43 23.16
N LYS A 11 -20.97 2.35 22.97
CA LYS A 11 -22.37 1.98 22.71
C LYS A 11 -22.51 1.64 21.22
N GLY A 12 -22.32 0.36 20.88
CA GLY A 12 -22.54 -0.15 19.53
C GLY A 12 -24.03 -0.07 19.16
N ARG A 13 -24.36 0.68 18.10
CA ARG A 13 -25.62 0.49 17.36
C ARG A 13 -25.44 -0.76 16.50
N SER A 14 -26.19 -1.81 16.83
CA SER A 14 -26.26 -3.04 16.04
C SER A 14 -27.17 -2.80 14.83
N GLU A 15 -26.60 -2.76 13.62
CA GLU A 15 -27.37 -3.01 12.40
C GLU A 15 -27.14 -4.45 11.93
N PRO A 16 -28.18 -5.13 11.39
CA PRO A 16 -28.11 -6.55 11.10
C PRO A 16 -27.24 -6.83 9.87
N PHE A 17 -26.33 -7.80 10.03
CA PHE A 17 -25.53 -8.39 8.96
C PHE A 17 -26.41 -9.36 8.16
N GLU A 18 -26.73 -9.05 6.90
CA GLU A 18 -27.40 -9.99 6.00
C GLU A 18 -26.41 -11.03 5.43
N ARG A 19 -26.89 -12.28 5.40
CA ARG A 19 -26.21 -13.51 4.96
C ARG A 19 -25.82 -13.46 3.48
N PHE A 20 -24.60 -13.91 3.19
CA PHE A 20 -24.18 -14.32 1.84
C PHE A 20 -24.48 -15.80 1.63
N THR A 21 -25.12 -16.14 0.51
CA THR A 21 -25.19 -17.50 -0.04
C THR A 21 -24.28 -17.59 -1.27
N SER A 22 -23.40 -18.59 -1.27
CA SER A 22 -22.55 -19.02 -2.37
C SER A 22 -23.37 -19.71 -3.46
N GLY A 23 -23.10 -19.39 -4.72
CA GLY A 23 -23.56 -20.13 -5.89
C GLY A 23 -22.37 -20.54 -6.73
N ASP A 24 -22.21 -21.84 -6.90
CA ASP A 24 -21.22 -22.54 -7.74
C ASP A 24 -21.40 -22.22 -9.23
N VAL A 25 -20.29 -22.15 -9.97
CA VAL A 25 -20.26 -22.52 -11.39
C VAL A 25 -18.92 -23.20 -11.70
N SER A 26 -19.02 -24.49 -12.01
CA SER A 26 -18.03 -25.39 -12.60
C SER A 26 -17.81 -25.06 -14.09
N GLY A 27 -16.63 -25.38 -14.64
CA GLY A 27 -16.37 -25.30 -16.07
C GLY A 27 -15.01 -25.87 -16.47
N ASP A 28 -15.06 -26.88 -17.33
CA ASP A 28 -14.06 -27.91 -17.61
C ASP A 28 -12.74 -27.52 -18.29
N VAL A 29 -11.82 -28.46 -18.16
CA VAL A 29 -10.50 -28.63 -18.79
C VAL A 29 -10.65 -29.19 -20.20
N GLU A 30 -9.89 -28.68 -21.18
CA GLU A 30 -9.46 -29.47 -22.33
C GLU A 30 -8.04 -29.09 -22.77
N SER A 31 -7.29 -30.12 -23.13
CA SER A 31 -5.86 -30.15 -23.48
C SER A 31 -5.68 -30.84 -24.82
N GLY A 32 -4.82 -30.32 -25.71
CA GLY A 32 -4.43 -30.99 -26.96
C GLY A 32 -3.52 -30.15 -27.86
N PRO A 33 -2.76 -30.75 -28.82
CA PRO A 33 -1.29 -30.78 -28.74
C PRO A 33 -0.49 -30.08 -29.86
N HIS A 34 0.83 -30.09 -29.64
CA HIS A 34 2.02 -29.71 -30.43
C HIS A 34 1.98 -29.73 -31.98
N ALA A 35 2.73 -28.79 -32.59
CA ALA A 35 3.72 -29.05 -33.66
C ALA A 35 4.75 -27.88 -33.77
N PRO A 36 6.05 -28.15 -34.07
CA PRO A 36 7.08 -27.13 -34.30
C PRO A 36 7.40 -26.96 -35.81
N PRO A 37 7.97 -25.80 -36.20
CA PRO A 37 9.00 -25.76 -37.26
C PRO A 37 10.20 -24.89 -36.83
N SER A 38 11.43 -25.42 -36.84
CA SER A 38 12.42 -25.41 -37.94
C SER A 38 13.19 -24.09 -38.11
N SER A 39 14.46 -24.18 -37.75
CA SER A 39 15.66 -23.43 -38.17
C SER A 39 15.57 -22.45 -39.35
N SER A 40 16.17 -21.27 -39.18
CA SER A 40 17.11 -20.72 -40.18
C SER A 40 18.14 -19.83 -39.50
N GLU A 41 19.41 -20.13 -39.79
CA GLU A 41 20.60 -19.34 -39.52
C GLU A 41 20.63 -18.15 -40.48
N THR A 42 21.00 -16.96 -40.00
CA THR A 42 21.69 -15.96 -40.85
C THR A 42 22.54 -15.04 -39.97
N SER A 43 23.73 -14.80 -40.50
CA SER A 43 24.91 -14.09 -39.98
C SER A 43 24.97 -12.62 -40.44
N SER A 44 25.48 -11.74 -39.59
CA SER A 44 26.31 -10.53 -39.84
C SER A 44 26.32 -9.73 -38.52
N ASP A 45 27.41 -9.64 -37.78
CA ASP A 45 28.61 -8.82 -38.01
C ASP A 45 28.26 -7.38 -38.41
N ASP A 46 28.18 -6.51 -37.40
CA ASP A 46 28.55 -5.09 -37.45
C ASP A 46 28.82 -4.62 -36.00
N ASP A 47 30.10 -4.67 -35.63
CA ASP A 47 30.66 -4.10 -34.41
C ASP A 47 30.79 -2.57 -34.59
N ASP A 48 29.76 -1.83 -34.18
CA ASP A 48 29.89 -0.41 -33.85
C ASP A 48 29.91 -0.28 -32.33
N GLU A 49 31.11 -0.37 -31.74
CA GLU A 49 31.38 0.03 -30.35
C GLU A 49 31.24 1.56 -30.23
N ASP A 50 30.01 2.04 -30.25
CA ASP A 50 29.68 3.37 -29.73
C ASP A 50 29.75 3.29 -28.20
N GLY A 51 30.93 3.58 -27.66
CA GLY A 51 31.22 3.71 -26.25
C GLY A 51 30.52 4.90 -25.59
N SER A 52 29.23 5.09 -25.81
CA SER A 52 28.39 5.75 -24.81
C SER A 52 28.26 4.75 -23.67
N GLY A 53 29.19 4.82 -22.72
CA GLY A 53 29.06 4.08 -21.47
C GLY A 53 27.74 4.47 -20.84
N ASP A 54 26.72 3.63 -21.03
CA ASP A 54 25.48 3.63 -20.29
C ASP A 54 25.90 3.57 -18.83
N ARG A 55 25.93 4.74 -18.20
CA ARG A 55 26.10 4.81 -16.77
C ARG A 55 24.87 4.11 -16.23
N ASP A 56 25.09 3.04 -15.48
CA ASP A 56 24.07 2.39 -14.68
C ASP A 56 23.57 3.42 -13.66
N ASP A 57 22.64 4.27 -14.09
CA ASP A 57 21.95 5.29 -13.30
C ASP A 57 21.13 4.66 -12.15
N ASP A 58 21.13 3.33 -12.04
CA ASP A 58 20.52 2.54 -10.98
C ASP A 58 21.06 2.87 -9.59
N ASP A 59 22.32 3.33 -9.49
CA ASP A 59 22.96 3.73 -8.24
C ASP A 59 22.74 5.21 -7.87
N ASP A 60 22.11 6.01 -8.74
CA ASP A 60 21.83 7.41 -8.45
C ASP A 60 20.95 7.56 -7.20
N PRO A 61 21.20 8.58 -6.36
CA PRO A 61 20.39 8.81 -5.18
C PRO A 61 18.94 9.14 -5.56
N ALA A 62 18.00 8.42 -4.94
CA ALA A 62 16.57 8.60 -5.09
C ALA A 62 15.88 8.50 -3.73
N PHE A 63 14.56 8.67 -3.73
CA PHE A 63 13.76 8.45 -2.54
C PHE A 63 12.31 8.18 -2.90
N PHE A 64 11.59 7.59 -1.95
CA PHE A 64 10.14 7.59 -1.92
C PHE A 64 9.69 8.10 -0.56
N VAL A 65 8.39 8.39 -0.45
CA VAL A 65 7.81 8.93 0.78
C VAL A 65 6.80 7.95 1.33
N VAL A 66 6.87 7.68 2.63
CA VAL A 66 5.81 6.96 3.35
C VAL A 66 4.96 7.98 4.09
N GLY A 67 3.66 7.97 3.83
CA GLY A 67 2.68 8.85 4.45
C GLY A 67 1.82 8.09 5.47
N PHE A 68 1.66 8.65 6.66
CA PHE A 68 0.82 8.12 7.70
C PHE A 68 -0.34 9.05 7.99
N LYS A 69 -1.57 8.58 7.83
CA LYS A 69 -2.76 9.36 8.16
C LYS A 69 -2.98 9.37 9.67
N VAL A 70 -2.88 10.56 10.25
CA VAL A 70 -3.19 10.81 11.66
C VAL A 70 -4.69 11.07 11.82
N CYS A 71 -5.31 10.37 12.76
CA CYS A 71 -6.71 10.53 13.14
C CYS A 71 -6.79 11.56 14.27
N LEU A 72 -7.00 12.83 13.92
CA LEU A 72 -7.01 13.95 14.88
C LEU A 72 -8.42 14.47 15.20
N ASP A 73 -9.43 14.13 14.40
CA ASP A 73 -10.78 14.71 14.48
C ASP A 73 -11.81 13.70 15.04
N GLU A 74 -12.76 14.20 15.82
CA GLU A 74 -13.94 13.42 16.23
C GLU A 74 -14.83 13.04 15.03
N ASN A 75 -14.78 13.84 13.97
CA ASN A 75 -15.50 13.65 12.71
C ASN A 75 -14.79 12.69 11.73
N ASP A 76 -13.61 12.16 12.09
CA ASP A 76 -12.93 11.19 11.23
C ASP A 76 -13.78 9.92 11.08
N HIS A 77 -13.69 9.31 9.90
CA HIS A 77 -14.52 8.14 9.56
C HIS A 77 -14.36 7.04 10.62
N TRP A 78 -15.47 6.46 11.10
CA TRP A 78 -15.47 5.51 12.23
C TRP A 78 -14.48 4.35 12.07
N MET A 79 -14.26 3.84 10.86
CA MET A 79 -13.23 2.82 10.59
C MET A 79 -11.80 3.28 10.88
N ASN A 80 -11.48 4.56 10.70
CA ASN A 80 -10.16 5.11 11.06
C ASN A 80 -10.00 5.13 12.58
N ARG A 81 -11.07 5.50 13.30
CA ARG A 81 -11.13 5.46 14.77
C ARG A 81 -11.06 4.02 15.30
N LEU A 82 -11.68 3.07 14.62
CA LEU A 82 -11.58 1.65 14.97
C LEU A 82 -10.18 1.11 14.72
N ALA A 83 -9.55 1.52 13.61
CA ALA A 83 -8.17 1.16 13.30
C ALA A 83 -7.20 1.70 14.35
N THR A 84 -7.32 2.97 14.75
CA THR A 84 -6.49 3.56 15.82
C THR A 84 -6.75 2.89 17.16
N TRP A 85 -8.01 2.62 17.51
CA TRP A 85 -8.33 1.90 18.75
C TRP A 85 -7.76 0.47 18.78
N GLY A 86 -7.93 -0.29 17.70
CA GLY A 86 -7.50 -1.69 17.63
C GLY A 86 -5.99 -1.89 17.45
N THR A 87 -5.29 -0.85 16.98
CA THR A 87 -3.84 -0.90 16.75
C THR A 87 -3.04 0.05 17.64
N GLY A 88 -3.73 0.86 18.44
CA GLY A 88 -3.14 1.68 19.48
C GLY A 88 -2.57 0.77 20.54
N ARG A 89 -1.24 0.70 20.60
CA ARG A 89 -0.57 0.04 21.72
C ARG A 89 -0.93 0.79 22.99
N ALA A 90 -1.27 0.06 24.04
CA ALA A 90 -1.34 0.61 25.40
C ALA A 90 0.05 0.98 25.97
N VAL A 91 1.07 1.19 25.13
CA VAL A 91 2.48 1.25 25.52
C VAL A 91 2.94 2.70 25.62
N PHE A 92 2.84 3.23 26.85
CA PHE A 92 3.83 3.92 27.71
C PHE A 92 5.19 4.39 27.14
N ASP A 93 5.33 4.69 25.86
CA ASP A 93 6.52 5.36 25.33
C ASP A 93 6.10 6.77 24.89
N ASP A 94 6.01 7.68 25.87
CA ASP A 94 5.62 9.09 25.69
C ASP A 94 6.56 9.86 24.74
N ARG A 95 7.62 9.22 24.26
CA ARG A 95 8.60 9.78 23.31
C ARG A 95 8.16 9.65 21.85
N ILE A 96 7.16 8.81 21.54
CA ILE A 96 6.65 8.61 20.17
C ILE A 96 5.45 9.54 19.98
N GLU A 97 5.64 10.58 19.18
CA GLU A 97 4.55 11.51 18.81
C GLU A 97 3.48 10.71 18.02
N PHE A 98 2.19 10.89 18.34
CA PHE A 98 1.04 10.20 17.70
C PHE A 98 0.92 8.68 17.92
N SER A 99 1.55 8.12 18.96
CA SER A 99 1.32 6.73 19.34
C SER A 99 -0.17 6.44 19.54
N GLY A 100 -0.71 5.53 18.72
CA GLY A 100 -2.12 5.14 18.76
C GLY A 100 -3.08 6.09 18.01
N GLN A 101 -2.57 7.07 17.28
CA GLN A 101 -3.38 8.00 16.47
C GLN A 101 -3.21 7.76 14.96
N ILE A 102 -2.37 6.81 14.53
CA ILE A 102 -2.19 6.48 13.12
C ILE A 102 -3.26 5.49 12.66
N SER A 103 -4.01 5.88 11.63
CA SER A 103 -5.14 5.09 11.10
C SER A 103 -4.82 4.34 9.81
N HIS A 104 -3.86 4.82 9.03
CA HIS A 104 -3.56 4.33 7.69
C HIS A 104 -2.13 4.69 7.26
N ALA A 105 -1.57 3.89 6.36
CA ALA A 105 -0.24 4.11 5.77
C ALA A 105 -0.32 4.03 4.24
N GLU A 106 0.42 4.89 3.56
CA GLU A 106 0.47 5.03 2.10
C GLU A 106 1.91 5.24 1.66
N ILE A 107 2.21 4.92 0.40
CA ILE A 107 3.53 5.16 -0.19
C ILE A 107 3.38 6.04 -1.42
N LEU A 108 4.23 7.05 -1.50
CA LEU A 108 4.29 8.00 -2.60
C LEU A 108 5.62 7.79 -3.31
N VAL A 109 5.53 7.61 -4.62
CA VAL A 109 6.65 7.42 -5.53
C VAL A 109 6.51 8.46 -6.62
N ARG A 110 7.63 9.06 -7.00
CA ARG A 110 7.65 10.07 -8.04
C ARG A 110 7.58 9.38 -9.39
N ASP A 111 6.73 9.90 -10.27
CA ASP A 111 6.70 9.53 -11.67
C ASP A 111 7.83 10.27 -12.38
N ASP A 112 9.04 9.73 -12.21
CA ASP A 112 10.17 10.11 -13.04
C ASP A 112 10.13 9.18 -14.25
N ASP A 113 9.69 9.72 -15.39
CA ASP A 113 9.70 9.01 -16.66
C ASP A 113 11.13 8.59 -17.02
N ASP A 114 11.21 7.44 -17.71
CA ASP A 114 12.39 6.93 -18.39
C ASP A 114 13.18 8.06 -19.07
N HIS A 115 14.50 7.90 -19.19
CA HIS A 115 15.58 8.81 -19.60
C HIS A 115 15.35 9.79 -20.79
N HIS A 116 14.16 9.84 -21.40
CA HIS A 116 13.82 10.62 -22.58
C HIS A 116 12.77 11.73 -22.39
N ALA A 117 12.09 11.87 -21.23
CA ALA A 117 11.10 12.94 -21.03
C ALA A 117 11.40 13.82 -19.81
N ARG A 118 11.94 15.02 -20.05
CA ARG A 118 11.92 16.11 -19.07
C ARG A 118 10.47 16.56 -18.82
N GLY A 119 9.87 16.10 -17.73
CA GLY A 119 8.63 16.66 -17.15
C GLY A 119 7.54 15.61 -17.02
N SER A 120 7.03 15.30 -15.82
CA SER A 120 6.44 16.27 -14.89
C SER A 120 6.63 15.95 -13.40
N GLY A 121 7.41 14.92 -13.03
CA GLY A 121 7.79 14.63 -11.64
C GLY A 121 6.60 14.49 -10.69
N GLU A 122 5.48 13.96 -11.18
CA GLU A 122 4.24 13.90 -10.42
C GLU A 122 4.34 12.86 -9.31
N TRP A 123 3.88 13.20 -8.10
CA TRP A 123 3.85 12.24 -7.00
C TRP A 123 2.60 11.35 -7.10
N ILE A 124 2.82 10.07 -7.39
CA ILE A 124 1.78 9.05 -7.37
C ILE A 124 1.72 8.43 -5.98
N ARG A 125 0.57 8.59 -5.33
CA ARG A 125 0.28 7.98 -4.03
C ARG A 125 -0.45 6.68 -4.21
N TYR A 126 0.18 5.61 -3.77
CA TYR A 126 -0.38 4.29 -3.72
C TYR A 126 -1.00 4.03 -2.36
N SER A 127 -2.26 3.63 -2.41
CA SER A 127 -3.06 3.29 -1.25
C SER A 127 -4.00 2.16 -1.62
N ILE A 128 -4.69 1.61 -0.62
CA ILE A 128 -5.71 0.58 -0.81
C ILE A 128 -7.04 1.17 -0.39
N LEU A 129 -7.93 1.35 -1.37
CA LEU A 129 -9.30 1.77 -1.07
C LEU A 129 -10.01 0.65 -0.33
N LYS A 130 -10.63 1.01 0.78
CA LYS A 130 -11.70 0.20 1.36
C LYS A 130 -12.87 0.20 0.38
N ARG A 131 -13.60 -0.92 0.33
CA ARG A 131 -14.81 -1.06 -0.51
C ARG A 131 -15.70 0.18 -0.32
N LYS A 132 -15.95 0.94 -1.40
CA LYS A 132 -16.69 2.19 -1.34
C LYS A 132 -18.08 2.01 -1.97
N GLY A 133 -19.12 2.37 -1.23
CA GLY A 133 -20.46 2.51 -1.80
C GLY A 133 -20.57 3.83 -2.54
N VAL A 134 -20.97 3.78 -3.81
CA VAL A 134 -21.34 4.97 -4.60
C VAL A 134 -22.84 4.94 -4.77
N VAL A 135 -23.52 6.01 -4.35
CA VAL A 135 -24.95 6.16 -4.57
C VAL A 135 -25.17 6.46 -6.04
N GLY A 136 -25.76 5.52 -6.75
CA GLY A 136 -26.22 5.68 -8.12
C GLY A 136 -27.74 5.74 -8.18
N ARG A 137 -28.26 5.86 -9.40
CA ARG A 137 -29.63 5.49 -9.71
C ARG A 137 -29.60 4.25 -10.59
N ASP A 138 -30.46 3.31 -10.28
CA ASP A 138 -30.74 2.20 -11.17
C ASP A 138 -31.26 2.73 -12.51
N ALA A 139 -30.63 2.32 -13.61
CA ALA A 139 -30.92 2.87 -14.93
C ALA A 139 -32.33 2.51 -15.44
N VAL A 140 -32.94 1.45 -14.89
CA VAL A 140 -34.24 0.93 -15.33
C VAL A 140 -35.37 1.45 -14.43
N THR A 141 -35.15 1.47 -13.12
CA THR A 141 -36.18 1.78 -12.12
C THR A 141 -36.07 3.19 -11.55
N GLY A 142 -34.97 3.91 -11.81
CA GLY A 142 -34.71 5.26 -11.30
C GLY A 142 -34.49 5.35 -9.78
N LYS A 143 -34.57 4.22 -9.07
CA LYS A 143 -34.38 4.14 -7.61
C LYS A 143 -32.93 4.38 -7.24
N ARG A 144 -32.71 4.99 -6.08
CA ARG A 144 -31.34 5.09 -5.51
C ARG A 144 -30.84 3.68 -5.21
N THR A 145 -29.67 3.35 -5.74
CA THR A 145 -28.97 2.10 -5.48
C THR A 145 -27.55 2.41 -5.01
N ILE A 146 -26.99 1.51 -4.19
CA ILE A 146 -25.59 1.61 -3.79
C ILE A 146 -24.78 0.67 -4.68
N ARG A 147 -23.98 1.22 -5.59
CA ARG A 147 -22.99 0.45 -6.32
C ARG A 147 -21.73 0.34 -5.47
N TRP A 148 -21.40 -0.86 -5.04
CA TRP A 148 -20.19 -1.11 -4.29
C TRP A 148 -19.00 -1.27 -5.23
N MET A 149 -18.05 -0.34 -5.17
CA MET A 149 -16.78 -0.48 -5.86
C MET A 149 -15.90 -1.47 -5.10
N PRO A 150 -15.27 -2.45 -5.78
CA PRO A 150 -14.36 -3.38 -5.14
C PRO A 150 -13.20 -2.58 -4.51
N ALA A 151 -12.68 -3.11 -3.41
CA ALA A 151 -11.44 -2.60 -2.87
C ALA A 151 -10.32 -2.89 -3.86
N SER A 152 -9.46 -1.91 -4.14
CA SER A 152 -8.31 -2.06 -5.04
C SER A 152 -7.14 -1.22 -4.57
N VAL A 153 -5.92 -1.69 -4.87
CA VAL A 153 -4.73 -0.82 -4.91
C VAL A 153 -4.95 0.22 -6.01
N HIS A 154 -4.68 1.48 -5.70
CA HIS A 154 -4.85 2.58 -6.65
C HIS A 154 -3.69 3.58 -6.51
N GLY A 155 -3.27 4.14 -7.64
CA GLY A 155 -2.38 5.30 -7.69
C GLY A 155 -3.22 6.56 -7.90
N ILE A 156 -3.07 7.56 -7.04
CA ILE A 156 -3.67 8.89 -7.23
C ILE A 156 -2.56 9.94 -7.25
N SER A 157 -2.61 10.82 -8.25
CA SER A 157 -1.91 12.10 -8.17
C SER A 157 -2.27 12.84 -6.88
N THR A 158 -1.26 13.31 -6.15
CA THR A 158 -1.45 13.91 -4.83
C THR A 158 -1.31 15.42 -4.87
N SER A 159 -2.29 16.12 -4.29
CA SER A 159 -2.23 17.56 -4.02
C SER A 159 -1.97 17.85 -2.54
N LEU A 160 -1.39 19.02 -2.25
CA LEU A 160 -1.08 19.50 -0.89
C LEU A 160 -2.29 19.46 0.07
N ASN A 161 -3.49 19.79 -0.42
CA ASN A 161 -4.71 19.79 0.41
C ASN A 161 -5.16 18.38 0.82
N ALA A 162 -4.84 17.35 0.03
CA ALA A 162 -5.25 15.97 0.31
C ALA A 162 -4.47 15.32 1.45
N VAL A 163 -3.49 16.03 2.03
CA VAL A 163 -2.48 15.47 2.93
C VAL A 163 -2.26 16.27 4.23
N ASN A 164 -3.14 17.22 4.57
CA ASN A 164 -2.97 18.05 5.77
C ASN A 164 -2.95 17.25 7.09
N ASN A 165 -3.56 16.06 7.12
CA ASN A 165 -3.58 15.17 8.30
C ASN A 165 -2.57 14.02 8.18
N TYR A 166 -1.49 14.20 7.44
CA TYR A 166 -0.47 13.19 7.25
C TYR A 166 0.86 13.57 7.90
N ARG A 167 1.56 12.55 8.39
CA ARG A 167 3.00 12.61 8.69
C ARG A 167 3.75 11.91 7.57
N PHE A 168 4.83 12.55 7.10
CA PHE A 168 5.58 12.07 5.95
C PHE A 168 7.01 11.74 6.34
N TYR A 169 7.49 10.60 5.85
CA TYR A 169 8.85 10.15 6.02
C TYR A 169 9.50 9.92 4.68
N LYS A 170 10.59 10.63 4.42
CA LYS A 170 11.45 10.42 3.26
C LYS A 170 12.33 9.20 3.51
N ILE A 171 12.21 8.19 2.66
CA ILE A 171 13.04 6.98 2.67
C ILE A 171 14.06 7.11 1.53
N ASN A 172 15.32 7.37 1.89
CA ASN A 172 16.39 7.49 0.91
C ASN A 172 16.78 6.10 0.38
N THR A 173 17.07 6.02 -0.91
CA THR A 173 17.44 4.78 -1.59
C THR A 173 18.16 5.12 -2.90
N THR A 174 18.46 4.13 -3.76
CA THR A 174 18.91 4.36 -5.13
C THR A 174 17.75 4.39 -6.13
N ARG A 175 17.98 4.91 -7.34
CA ARG A 175 16.99 4.98 -8.42
C ARG A 175 16.49 3.59 -8.82
N GLY A 176 17.39 2.61 -8.97
CA GLY A 176 17.03 1.24 -9.29
C GLY A 176 16.14 0.62 -8.20
N ASN A 177 16.43 0.89 -6.93
CA ASN A 177 15.61 0.43 -5.80
C ASN A 177 14.22 1.10 -5.78
N ALA A 178 14.14 2.41 -6.01
CA ALA A 178 12.87 3.14 -6.09
C ALA A 178 12.01 2.63 -7.26
N ARG A 179 12.64 2.34 -8.42
CA ARG A 179 11.99 1.70 -9.58
C ARG A 179 11.41 0.34 -9.22
N ARG A 180 12.12 -0.50 -8.46
CA ARG A 180 11.60 -1.81 -8.02
C ARG A 180 10.37 -1.69 -7.11
N ALA A 181 10.34 -0.71 -6.20
CA ALA A 181 9.13 -0.42 -5.42
C ALA A 181 7.96 0.01 -6.32
N ARG A 182 8.21 0.93 -7.26
CA ARG A 182 7.20 1.38 -8.23
C ARG A 182 6.64 0.23 -9.05
N VAL A 183 7.50 -0.60 -9.66
CA VAL A 183 7.11 -1.77 -10.45
C VAL A 183 6.26 -2.73 -9.62
N PHE A 184 6.62 -2.97 -8.36
CA PHE A 184 5.80 -3.77 -7.46
C PHE A 184 4.40 -3.17 -7.25
N LEU A 185 4.32 -1.87 -6.99
CA LEU A 185 3.05 -1.18 -6.72
C LEU A 185 2.13 -1.14 -7.95
N GLU A 186 2.67 -0.87 -9.13
CA GLU A 186 1.91 -0.88 -10.38
C GLU A 186 1.44 -2.29 -10.74
N ASN A 187 2.26 -3.31 -10.52
CA ASN A 187 1.84 -4.70 -10.69
C ASN A 187 0.67 -5.07 -9.77
N GLU A 188 0.67 -4.62 -8.52
CA GLU A 188 -0.45 -4.89 -7.60
C GLU A 188 -1.71 -4.07 -7.94
N ARG A 189 -1.53 -2.87 -8.49
CA ARG A 189 -2.64 -2.05 -9.02
C ARG A 189 -3.32 -2.73 -10.21
N THR A 190 -2.57 -3.26 -11.18
CA THR A 190 -3.12 -3.88 -12.40
C THR A 190 -3.82 -5.22 -12.14
N LYS A 191 -3.44 -5.95 -11.09
CA LYS A 191 -4.08 -7.23 -10.69
C LYS A 191 -5.46 -7.05 -10.04
N GLU A 192 -5.92 -5.82 -9.86
CA GLU A 192 -7.10 -5.47 -9.06
C GLU A 192 -7.04 -6.11 -7.66
N SER A 193 -5.84 -6.12 -7.06
CA SER A 193 -5.61 -6.64 -5.70
C SER A 193 -6.40 -5.81 -4.69
N GLY A 194 -7.20 -6.47 -3.85
CA GLY A 194 -8.18 -5.79 -2.98
C GLY A 194 -7.81 -5.67 -1.52
N PHE A 195 -8.66 -5.03 -0.71
CA PHE A 195 -8.48 -4.89 0.73
C PHE A 195 -8.88 -6.17 1.47
N ASN A 196 -8.03 -6.63 2.39
CA ASN A 196 -8.31 -7.81 3.22
C ASN A 196 -9.00 -7.42 4.55
N PHE A 197 -10.28 -7.05 4.52
CA PHE A 197 -10.99 -6.62 5.75
C PHE A 197 -11.00 -7.69 6.87
N TRP A 198 -11.30 -8.94 6.52
CA TRP A 198 -11.37 -10.02 7.51
C TRP A 198 -10.01 -10.37 8.08
N GLY A 199 -8.97 -10.44 7.23
CA GLY A 199 -7.59 -10.61 7.71
C GLY A 199 -7.18 -9.46 8.64
N TYR A 200 -7.60 -8.22 8.34
CA TYR A 200 -7.28 -7.06 9.16
C TYR A 200 -7.91 -7.20 10.54
N LEU A 201 -9.22 -7.50 10.60
CA LEU A 201 -9.93 -7.68 11.86
C LEU A 201 -9.34 -8.86 12.67
N LEU A 202 -9.08 -9.99 12.03
CA LEU A 202 -8.56 -11.19 12.72
C LEU A 202 -7.12 -10.99 13.21
N ASN A 203 -6.26 -10.28 12.48
CA ASN A 203 -4.85 -10.08 12.87
C ASN A 203 -4.66 -9.20 14.11
N PHE A 204 -5.65 -8.37 14.43
CA PHE A 204 -5.61 -7.45 15.57
C PHE A 204 -6.48 -7.92 16.74
N VAL A 205 -7.47 -8.79 16.51
CA VAL A 205 -8.32 -9.34 17.57
C VAL A 205 -7.84 -10.71 18.04
N LEU A 206 -7.24 -11.51 17.16
CA LEU A 206 -6.78 -12.87 17.45
C LEU A 206 -5.27 -13.00 17.26
N PRO A 207 -4.60 -13.96 17.94
CA PRO A 207 -3.16 -14.22 17.77
C PRO A 207 -2.83 -14.93 16.44
N VAL A 208 -3.63 -14.73 15.39
CA VAL A 208 -3.43 -15.31 14.05
C VAL A 208 -2.89 -14.22 13.14
N LYS A 209 -1.91 -14.53 12.29
CA LYS A 209 -1.33 -13.58 11.32
C LYS A 209 -1.61 -14.05 9.89
N ILE A 210 -2.70 -13.55 9.34
CA ILE A 210 -3.21 -13.84 8.00
C ILE A 210 -2.70 -12.77 7.04
N GLY A 211 -2.08 -13.17 5.94
CA GLY A 211 -1.62 -12.26 4.88
C GLY A 211 -0.26 -12.66 4.30
N THR A 212 0.44 -11.69 3.73
CA THR A 212 1.79 -11.79 3.18
C THR A 212 2.81 -11.60 4.29
N ASN A 213 3.76 -12.51 4.44
CA ASN A 213 4.87 -12.29 5.38
C ASN A 213 5.93 -11.40 4.73
N HIS A 214 6.34 -11.72 3.50
CA HIS A 214 7.39 -10.96 2.79
C HIS A 214 7.02 -10.73 1.32
N VAL A 215 7.63 -9.72 0.69
CA VAL A 215 7.42 -9.40 -0.73
C VAL A 215 7.63 -10.59 -1.66
N ARG A 216 8.55 -11.51 -1.32
CA ARG A 216 8.79 -12.74 -2.08
C ARG A 216 7.55 -13.63 -2.13
N ASP A 217 6.81 -13.74 -1.02
CA ASP A 217 5.57 -14.52 -0.94
C ASP A 217 4.46 -13.87 -1.78
N ALA A 218 4.40 -12.54 -1.82
CA ALA A 218 3.40 -11.84 -2.64
C ALA A 218 3.61 -12.08 -4.13
N LYS A 219 4.88 -12.10 -4.58
CA LYS A 219 5.22 -12.33 -5.99
C LYS A 219 4.79 -13.71 -6.48
N THR A 220 4.73 -14.73 -5.63
CA THR A 220 4.38 -16.11 -6.02
C THR A 220 2.87 -16.37 -6.09
N ARG A 221 2.05 -15.61 -5.36
CA ARG A 221 0.60 -15.88 -5.18
C ARG A 221 -0.30 -15.34 -6.30
N GLY A 222 0.27 -14.69 -7.31
CA GLY A 222 -0.50 -14.07 -8.41
C GLY A 222 -1.24 -12.83 -7.93
N LYS A 223 -2.42 -12.98 -7.32
CA LYS A 223 -3.28 -11.91 -6.80
C LYS A 223 -3.33 -11.92 -5.28
N ASN A 224 -3.03 -10.78 -4.67
CA ASN A 224 -3.02 -10.64 -3.21
C ASN A 224 -4.19 -9.78 -2.72
N LYS A 225 -4.56 -9.95 -1.46
CA LYS A 225 -5.38 -8.97 -0.74
C LYS A 225 -4.52 -8.35 0.35
N TRP A 226 -4.56 -7.03 0.43
CA TRP A 226 -3.58 -6.27 1.18
C TRP A 226 -4.20 -5.55 2.38
N PHE A 227 -3.42 -5.39 3.44
CA PHE A 227 -3.57 -4.26 4.36
C PHE A 227 -2.77 -3.06 3.87
N CYS A 228 -3.10 -1.86 4.38
CA CYS A 228 -2.39 -0.65 4.01
C CYS A 228 -0.89 -0.72 4.35
N THR A 229 -0.54 -1.19 5.55
CA THR A 229 0.85 -1.38 5.97
C THR A 229 1.54 -2.54 5.27
N GLU A 230 0.81 -3.61 4.97
CA GLU A 230 1.37 -4.78 4.29
C GLU A 230 1.89 -4.39 2.89
N LEU A 231 1.12 -3.60 2.14
CA LEU A 231 1.53 -3.08 0.84
C LEU A 231 2.76 -2.17 0.96
N VAL A 232 2.78 -1.25 1.93
CA VAL A 232 3.91 -0.33 2.15
C VAL A 232 5.18 -1.11 2.51
N VAL A 233 5.10 -2.07 3.42
CA VAL A 233 6.25 -2.89 3.83
C VAL A 233 6.76 -3.73 2.67
N CYS A 234 5.87 -4.36 1.90
CA CYS A 234 6.30 -5.13 0.73
C CYS A 234 6.92 -4.24 -0.35
N ALA A 235 6.47 -3.00 -0.52
CA ALA A 235 7.11 -2.04 -1.41
C ALA A 235 8.50 -1.63 -0.91
N MET A 236 8.68 -1.37 0.39
CA MET A 236 9.99 -1.11 0.99
C MET A 236 10.94 -2.30 0.85
N GLN A 237 10.43 -3.53 1.03
CA GLN A 237 11.19 -4.75 0.80
C GLN A 237 11.54 -4.95 -0.68
N ALA A 238 10.65 -4.59 -1.63
CA ALA A 238 10.96 -4.59 -3.06
C ALA A 238 12.10 -3.61 -3.41
N ALA A 239 12.13 -2.47 -2.73
CA ALA A 239 13.21 -1.49 -2.79
C ALA A 239 14.46 -1.90 -1.99
N MET A 240 14.51 -3.10 -1.41
CA MET A 240 15.68 -3.60 -0.65
C MET A 240 16.06 -2.69 0.53
N ILE A 241 15.08 -2.11 1.22
CA ILE A 241 15.36 -1.36 2.44
C ILE A 241 15.66 -2.35 3.58
N ASP A 242 16.94 -2.49 3.93
CA ASP A 242 17.48 -3.52 4.84
C ASP A 242 16.69 -3.65 6.15
N ALA A 243 16.38 -2.53 6.80
CA ALA A 243 15.66 -2.52 8.07
C ALA A 243 14.28 -3.21 7.96
N THR A 244 13.67 -3.22 6.77
CA THR A 244 12.33 -3.79 6.54
C THR A 244 12.33 -5.25 6.08
N LEU A 245 13.47 -5.78 5.64
CA LEU A 245 13.59 -7.17 5.19
C LEU A 245 13.17 -8.22 6.25
N PRO A 246 13.52 -8.08 7.55
CA PRO A 246 13.09 -9.03 8.57
C PRO A 246 11.62 -8.85 9.00
N LEU A 247 10.94 -7.76 8.59
CA LEU A 247 9.57 -7.52 9.00
C LEU A 247 8.59 -8.48 8.31
N ARG A 248 7.66 -9.00 9.11
CA ARG A 248 6.48 -9.71 8.59
C ARG A 248 5.39 -8.69 8.26
N ALA A 249 5.15 -8.46 6.97
CA ALA A 249 4.25 -7.42 6.46
C ALA A 249 2.81 -7.55 7.01
N CYS A 250 2.28 -8.77 7.15
CA CYS A 250 0.95 -9.01 7.72
C CYS A 250 0.85 -8.80 9.24
N ALA A 251 1.98 -8.66 9.93
CA ALA A 251 2.05 -8.60 11.38
C ALA A 251 2.24 -7.18 11.94
N ILE A 252 2.38 -6.18 11.07
CA ILE A 252 2.68 -4.80 11.47
C ILE A 252 1.48 -3.88 11.21
N SER A 253 1.00 -3.21 12.27
CA SER A 253 -0.07 -2.22 12.17
C SER A 253 0.42 -0.85 11.71
N PRO A 254 -0.48 0.08 11.32
CA PRO A 254 -0.08 1.45 10.99
C PRO A 254 0.72 2.15 12.10
N ASN A 255 0.30 1.98 13.36
CA ASN A 255 1.02 2.53 14.52
C ASN A 255 2.38 1.86 14.72
N ASP A 256 2.45 0.53 14.57
CA ASP A 256 3.73 -0.19 14.69
C ASP A 256 4.72 0.20 13.60
N LEU A 257 4.24 0.38 12.36
CA LEU A 257 5.08 0.79 11.24
C LEU A 257 5.58 2.23 11.42
N HIS A 258 4.73 3.14 11.89
CA HIS A 258 5.14 4.51 12.22
C HIS A 258 6.24 4.51 13.29
N ALA A 259 5.99 3.84 14.42
CA ALA A 259 6.97 3.71 15.50
C ALA A 259 8.27 3.02 15.05
N PHE A 260 8.17 2.02 14.18
CA PHE A 260 9.32 1.35 13.59
C PHE A 260 10.19 2.33 12.78
N ILE A 261 9.58 3.15 11.91
CA ILE A 261 10.32 4.12 11.10
C ILE A 261 11.02 5.17 11.98
N GLU A 262 10.34 5.69 12.99
CA GLU A 262 10.94 6.65 13.93
C GLU A 262 12.10 6.02 14.72
N LYS A 263 11.93 4.80 15.25
CA LYS A 263 12.94 4.15 16.09
C LYS A 263 14.17 3.70 15.31
N THR A 264 14.00 3.25 14.07
CA THR A 264 15.10 2.76 13.24
C THR A 264 15.83 3.87 12.48
N GLY A 265 15.23 5.06 12.37
CA GLY A 265 15.79 6.15 11.58
C GLY A 265 15.83 5.88 10.07
N VAL A 266 15.14 4.83 9.60
CA VAL A 266 15.09 4.46 8.17
C VAL A 266 14.45 5.56 7.31
N GLY A 267 13.63 6.42 7.93
CA GLY A 267 13.00 7.56 7.30
C GLY A 267 13.27 8.85 8.06
N ARG A 268 13.47 9.94 7.31
CA ARG A 268 13.52 11.29 7.86
C ARG A 268 12.16 11.95 7.75
N HIS A 269 11.64 12.46 8.87
CA HIS A 269 10.39 13.24 8.84
C HIS A 269 10.54 14.48 7.94
N VAL A 270 9.54 14.71 7.08
CA VAL A 270 9.49 15.84 6.15
C VAL A 270 8.12 16.52 6.22
N LEU A 271 8.11 17.84 6.03
CA LEU A 271 6.87 18.61 5.94
C LEU A 271 6.25 18.43 4.55
N SER A 272 4.92 18.38 4.48
CA SER A 272 4.17 18.22 3.22
C SER A 272 4.53 19.31 2.20
N THR A 273 4.82 20.52 2.66
CA THR A 273 5.22 21.66 1.83
C THR A 273 6.60 21.53 1.21
N THR A 274 7.45 20.61 1.67
CA THR A 274 8.86 20.53 1.27
C THR A 274 9.12 19.53 0.14
N PHE A 275 8.26 18.54 -0.06
CA PHE A 275 8.48 17.52 -1.11
C PHE A 275 7.41 17.52 -2.22
N LEU A 276 6.26 18.19 -2.01
CA LEU A 276 5.22 18.39 -3.03
C LEU A 276 5.35 19.73 -3.77
N SER A 277 6.37 20.54 -3.46
CA SER A 277 6.76 21.78 -4.14
C SER A 277 7.82 21.52 -5.21
#